data_AF-C7LPY9-F1
#
_entry.id   AF-C7LPY9-F1
#
_cell.length_a   1.000
_cell.length_b   1.000
_cell.length_c   1.000
_cell.angle_alpha   90.00
_cell.angle_beta   90.00
_cell.angle_gamma   90.00
#
_symmetry.space_group_name_H-M   'P 1'
#
loop_
_entity.id
_entity.type
_entity.pdbx_description
1 polymer ?
#
loop_
_entity_poly.entity_id
_entity_poly.type
_entity_poly.pdbx_seq_one_letter_code
_entity_poly.pdbx_strand_id
1 'polypeptide(L)'
;MIRRALFLIFLLCALPVSGKAQCGASRIDMLCDALTASLISNLQVRLDRSGLIMTAPFADLHDVTTTSPLGRILAEEMGNSLTNHGYRLADTRVFMPTPYSLKQQGETALSSAPDQAGATNGLQTMLTGTYALVDGGLRISARLVQPADHAVLATASCRLRVTEEIRALLTASSPAPAAPALPAVLLDLKTKADAKRVQQALAAQGLYKGKIDGIWGKRSRAALARFRASMAMPATSNWDPATQAALLPAS
;
A
#
# COMPACT_ATOMS: atom_id res chain seq x y z
N MET A 1 13.43 69.26 -37.24
CA MET A 1 12.74 68.18 -37.98
C MET A 1 13.70 66.99 -38.07
N ILE A 2 13.95 66.24 -36.99
CA ILE A 2 13.29 64.99 -36.57
C ILE A 2 12.90 64.10 -37.76
N ARG A 3 13.64 63.01 -38.00
CA ARG A 3 13.18 61.62 -37.80
C ARG A 3 14.31 60.62 -38.02
N ARG A 4 14.81 60.13 -36.88
CA ARG A 4 15.55 58.86 -36.72
C ARG A 4 14.56 57.70 -36.95
N ALA A 5 14.92 56.71 -37.75
CA ALA A 5 14.22 55.44 -37.88
C ALA A 5 15.21 54.41 -38.44
N LEU A 6 15.31 53.17 -38.00
CA LEU A 6 14.87 52.48 -36.79
C LEU A 6 15.73 51.20 -36.82
N PHE A 7 16.64 51.03 -35.86
CA PHE A 7 17.44 49.81 -35.76
C PHE A 7 16.50 48.65 -35.41
N LEU A 8 16.31 47.72 -36.35
CA LEU A 8 15.56 46.49 -36.14
C LEU A 8 16.42 45.54 -35.28
N ILE A 9 16.37 45.72 -33.96
CA ILE A 9 16.96 44.79 -33.00
C ILE A 9 16.07 43.54 -33.00
N PHE A 10 16.56 42.48 -33.64
CA PHE A 10 16.04 41.12 -33.52
C PHE A 10 16.29 40.66 -32.07
N LEU A 11 15.36 40.98 -31.17
CA LEU A 11 15.37 40.45 -29.81
C LEU A 11 14.98 38.98 -29.90
N LEU A 12 15.99 38.13 -30.09
CA LEU A 12 15.89 36.69 -29.90
C LEU A 12 15.52 36.47 -28.43
N CYS A 13 14.22 36.39 -28.14
CA CYS A 13 13.73 35.83 -26.90
C CYS A 13 14.18 34.37 -26.87
N ALA A 14 15.35 34.13 -26.28
CA ALA A 14 15.71 32.84 -25.73
C ALA A 14 14.67 32.54 -24.64
N LEU A 15 13.55 31.92 -25.03
CA LEU A 15 12.67 31.26 -24.10
C LEU A 15 13.56 30.26 -23.35
N PRO A 16 13.72 30.38 -22.02
CA PRO A 16 14.26 29.27 -21.28
C PRO A 16 13.26 28.13 -21.48
N VAL A 17 13.63 27.14 -22.29
CA VAL A 17 13.03 25.82 -22.17
C VAL A 17 13.37 25.39 -20.76
N SER A 18 12.46 25.66 -19.82
CA SER A 18 12.53 25.17 -18.46
C SER A 18 12.44 23.65 -18.55
N GLY A 19 13.57 23.00 -18.83
CA GLY A 19 13.74 21.59 -18.56
C GLY A 19 13.45 21.44 -17.08
N LYS A 20 12.31 20.84 -16.73
CA LYS A 20 11.97 20.53 -15.35
C LYS A 20 13.18 19.80 -14.78
N ALA A 21 13.88 20.45 -13.85
CA ALA A 21 15.04 19.85 -13.19
C ALA A 21 14.59 18.49 -12.68
N GLN A 22 15.18 17.43 -13.19
CA GLN A 22 14.83 16.10 -12.78
C GLN A 22 15.24 15.98 -11.32
N CYS A 23 14.26 15.97 -10.43
CA CYS A 23 14.48 15.89 -8.99
C CYS A 23 15.33 14.64 -8.72
N GLY A 24 16.49 14.84 -8.10
CA GLY A 24 17.44 13.82 -7.69
C GLY A 24 17.77 14.02 -6.23
N ALA A 25 17.21 13.17 -5.37
CA ALA A 25 17.38 13.25 -3.92
C ALA A 25 18.28 12.12 -3.41
N SER A 26 19.09 12.42 -2.38
CA SER A 26 19.90 11.44 -1.66
C SER A 26 19.24 10.95 -0.37
N ARG A 27 18.22 11.66 0.11
CA ARG A 27 17.49 11.37 1.35
C ARG A 27 15.98 11.38 1.13
N ILE A 28 15.26 10.62 1.96
CA ILE A 28 13.81 10.46 1.86
C ILE A 28 13.06 11.77 2.19
N ASP A 29 13.49 12.51 3.21
CA ASP A 29 12.85 13.78 3.61
C ASP A 29 12.87 14.82 2.48
N MET A 30 14.06 15.11 1.94
CA MET A 30 14.21 16.01 0.78
C MET A 30 13.44 15.53 -0.47
N LEU A 31 13.39 14.21 -0.70
CA LEU A 31 12.62 13.63 -1.79
C LEU A 31 11.12 13.94 -1.64
N CYS A 32 10.57 13.68 -0.46
CA CYS A 32 9.15 13.85 -0.15
C CYS A 32 8.72 15.32 -0.20
N ASP A 33 9.56 16.23 0.31
CA ASP A 33 9.32 17.68 0.22
C ASP A 33 9.34 18.16 -1.24
N ALA A 34 10.33 17.74 -2.03
CA ALA A 34 10.43 18.13 -3.43
C ALA A 34 9.27 17.57 -4.28
N LEU A 35 8.86 16.32 -4.03
CA LEU A 35 7.68 15.71 -4.67
C LEU A 35 6.41 16.48 -4.31
N THR A 36 6.23 16.83 -3.04
CA THR A 36 5.05 17.57 -2.56
C THR A 36 4.97 18.96 -3.17
N ALA A 37 6.08 19.71 -3.15
CA ALA A 37 6.16 21.02 -3.82
C ALA A 37 5.86 20.91 -5.33
N SER A 38 6.34 19.84 -5.99
CA SER A 38 6.06 19.59 -7.40
C SER A 38 4.59 19.23 -7.65
N LEU A 39 3.95 18.44 -6.78
CA LEU A 39 2.51 18.16 -6.86
C LEU A 39 1.71 19.44 -6.74
N ILE A 40 1.99 20.27 -5.73
CA ILE A 40 1.27 21.52 -5.47
C ILE A 40 1.40 22.49 -6.66
N SER A 41 2.60 22.61 -7.23
CA SER A 41 2.84 23.46 -8.41
C SER A 41 2.24 22.92 -9.71
N ASN A 42 2.03 21.61 -9.83
CA ASN A 42 1.42 20.97 -11.00
C ASN A 42 -0.11 20.80 -10.86
N LEU A 43 -0.74 21.26 -9.77
CA LEU A 43 -2.19 21.17 -9.58
C LEU A 43 -2.95 21.89 -10.69
N GLN A 44 -3.77 21.13 -11.42
CA GLN A 44 -4.59 21.67 -12.50
C GLN A 44 -5.85 22.37 -11.97
N VAL A 45 -6.31 21.97 -10.79
CA VAL A 45 -7.49 22.53 -10.11
C VAL A 45 -7.08 22.95 -8.70
N ARG A 46 -7.66 24.05 -8.20
CA ARG A 46 -7.45 24.47 -6.81
C ARG A 46 -8.08 23.45 -5.88
N LEU A 47 -7.26 22.83 -5.04
CA LEU A 47 -7.74 22.03 -3.92
C LEU A 47 -8.25 22.94 -2.81
N ASP A 48 -9.42 22.61 -2.26
CA ASP A 48 -9.90 23.23 -1.04
C ASP A 48 -9.05 22.77 0.15
N ARG A 49 -8.43 23.72 0.85
CA ARG A 49 -7.60 23.46 2.04
C ARG A 49 -8.41 22.97 3.23
N SER A 50 -9.73 23.14 3.20
CA SER A 50 -10.64 22.58 4.20
C SER A 50 -10.88 21.08 4.00
N GLY A 51 -10.70 20.59 2.77
CA GLY A 51 -10.85 19.18 2.40
C GLY A 51 -9.75 18.28 2.93
N LEU A 52 -10.09 17.02 3.17
CA LEU A 52 -9.14 16.01 3.65
C LEU A 52 -8.46 15.29 2.48
N ILE A 53 -7.13 15.17 2.56
CA ILE A 53 -6.33 14.32 1.69
C ILE A 53 -6.09 12.98 2.39
N MET A 54 -6.38 11.89 1.71
CA MET A 54 -6.01 10.55 2.18
C MET A 54 -4.69 10.11 1.55
N THR A 55 -3.78 9.51 2.31
CA THR A 55 -2.52 8.96 1.81
C THR A 55 -2.59 7.44 1.74
N ALA A 56 -2.36 6.89 0.55
CA ALA A 56 -2.19 5.45 0.36
C ALA A 56 -0.68 5.10 0.41
N PRO A 57 -0.31 3.92 0.93
CA PRO A 57 1.04 3.39 0.78
C PRO A 57 1.48 3.37 -0.68
N PHE A 58 2.73 3.71 -0.94
CA PHE A 58 3.27 3.65 -2.30
C PHE A 58 3.51 2.20 -2.69
N ALA A 59 3.02 1.80 -3.86
CA ALA A 59 3.12 0.42 -4.32
C ALA A 59 4.37 0.18 -5.18
N ASP A 60 4.79 -1.08 -5.33
CA ASP A 60 5.75 -1.44 -6.38
C ASP A 60 5.11 -1.26 -7.76
N LEU A 61 5.80 -0.63 -8.70
CA LEU A 61 5.30 -0.47 -10.07
C LEU A 61 5.15 -1.82 -10.79
N HIS A 62 5.96 -2.82 -10.45
CA HIS A 62 5.88 -4.16 -11.06
C HIS A 62 4.76 -5.01 -10.46
N ASP A 63 4.34 -4.71 -9.22
CA ASP A 63 3.18 -5.33 -8.57
C ASP A 63 2.47 -4.31 -7.66
N VAL A 64 1.50 -3.62 -8.26
CA VAL A 64 0.74 -2.54 -7.63
C VAL A 64 -0.13 -2.99 -6.45
N THR A 65 -0.26 -4.29 -6.21
CA THR A 65 -1.00 -4.83 -5.06
C THR A 65 -0.14 -4.93 -3.80
N THR A 66 1.17 -4.70 -3.94
CA THR A 66 2.15 -4.87 -2.87
C THR A 66 2.84 -3.56 -2.52
N THR A 67 3.21 -3.41 -1.25
CA THR A 67 4.02 -2.27 -0.74
C THR A 67 5.15 -2.78 0.14
N SER A 68 6.29 -2.11 0.07
CA SER A 68 7.42 -2.29 0.99
C SER A 68 7.32 -1.37 2.22
N PRO A 69 8.14 -1.59 3.26
CA PRO A 69 8.38 -0.61 4.31
C PRO A 69 8.75 0.77 3.78
N LEU A 70 9.57 0.85 2.73
CA LEU A 70 9.85 2.12 2.07
C LEU A 70 8.57 2.79 1.55
N GLY A 71 7.70 2.03 0.87
CA GLY A 71 6.45 2.54 0.34
C GLY A 71 5.52 3.15 1.39
N ARG A 72 5.49 2.56 2.59
CA ARG A 72 4.74 3.12 3.74
C ARG A 72 5.41 4.36 4.32
N ILE A 73 6.74 4.36 4.47
CA ILE A 73 7.49 5.54 4.92
C ILE A 73 7.26 6.71 3.96
N LEU A 74 7.31 6.48 2.65
CA LEU A 74 7.05 7.52 1.64
C LEU A 74 5.65 8.14 1.81
N ALA A 75 4.63 7.32 2.06
CA ALA A 75 3.27 7.81 2.28
C ALA A 75 3.14 8.67 3.55
N GLU A 76 3.75 8.24 4.66
CA GLU A 76 3.77 8.99 5.92
C GLU A 76 4.55 10.30 5.78
N GLU A 77 5.76 10.26 5.20
CA GLU A 77 6.61 11.44 5.03
C GLU A 77 6.01 12.46 4.04
N MET A 78 5.41 12.01 2.94
CA MET A 78 4.68 12.91 2.04
C MET A 78 3.40 13.46 2.69
N GLY A 79 2.72 12.69 3.53
CA GLY A 79 1.63 13.18 4.36
C GLY A 79 2.09 14.32 5.29
N ASN A 80 3.19 14.11 6.01
CA ASN A 80 3.81 15.14 6.86
C ASN A 80 4.22 16.38 6.05
N SER A 81 4.75 16.20 4.84
CA SER A 81 5.08 17.33 3.97
C SER A 81 3.83 18.09 3.51
N LEU A 82 2.73 17.40 3.21
CA LEU A 82 1.46 18.03 2.84
C LEU A 82 0.85 18.85 3.98
N THR A 83 0.90 18.36 5.24
CA THR A 83 0.46 19.16 6.40
C THR A 83 1.31 20.42 6.56
N ASN A 84 2.63 20.31 6.39
CA ASN A 84 3.55 21.44 6.44
C ASN A 84 3.25 22.48 5.35
N HIS A 85 2.68 22.07 4.22
CA HIS A 85 2.21 22.95 3.15
C HIS A 85 0.76 23.46 3.34
N GLY A 86 0.14 23.16 4.49
CA GLY A 86 -1.18 23.66 4.89
C GLY A 86 -2.35 22.91 4.27
N TYR A 87 -2.18 21.62 3.96
CA TYR A 87 -3.27 20.71 3.63
C TYR A 87 -3.66 19.87 4.85
N ARG A 88 -4.92 19.42 4.90
CA ARG A 88 -5.41 18.56 5.98
C ARG A 88 -5.35 17.11 5.54
N LEU A 89 -4.89 16.22 6.42
CA LEU A 89 -4.89 14.79 6.17
C LEU A 89 -5.95 14.07 6.98
N ALA A 90 -6.54 13.04 6.36
CA ALA A 90 -7.30 12.04 7.09
C ALA A 90 -6.32 11.02 7.69
N ASP A 91 -6.37 10.83 9.01
CA ASP A 91 -5.66 9.71 9.63
C ASP A 91 -6.43 8.42 9.33
N THR A 92 -5.88 7.60 8.44
CA THR A 92 -6.50 6.33 8.04
C THR A 92 -6.63 5.34 9.20
N ARG A 93 -5.82 5.45 10.25
CA ARG A 93 -5.94 4.62 11.47
C ARG A 93 -7.17 5.00 12.30
N VAL A 94 -7.60 6.25 12.22
CA VAL A 94 -8.79 6.76 12.90
C VAL A 94 -10.05 6.43 12.10
N PHE A 95 -9.96 6.38 10.78
CA PHE A 95 -11.10 6.13 9.88
C PHE A 95 -11.30 4.64 9.51
N MET A 96 -10.24 3.81 9.59
CA MET A 96 -10.28 2.37 9.34
C MET A 96 -9.47 1.64 10.43
N PRO A 97 -10.13 1.06 11.45
CA PRO A 97 -9.44 0.38 12.54
C PRO A 97 -8.83 -0.99 12.16
N THR A 98 -8.98 -1.45 10.92
CA THR A 98 -8.39 -2.71 10.44
C THR A 98 -7.24 -2.47 9.45
N PRO A 99 -6.07 -3.10 9.64
CA PRO A 99 -4.90 -2.88 8.81
C PRO A 99 -5.11 -3.45 7.40
N TYR A 100 -4.94 -2.57 6.41
CA TYR A 100 -4.77 -2.83 4.97
C TYR A 100 -4.55 -4.30 4.57
N SER A 101 -5.62 -4.95 4.11
CA SER A 101 -5.53 -6.11 3.21
C SER A 101 -6.13 -5.72 1.86
N LEU A 102 -5.28 -5.30 0.92
CA LEU A 102 -5.62 -5.08 -0.49
C LEU A 102 -5.91 -6.38 -1.27
N LYS A 103 -6.34 -7.46 -0.60
CA LYS A 103 -6.55 -8.76 -1.25
C LYS A 103 -8.00 -9.10 -1.62
N GLN A 104 -9.00 -8.30 -1.25
CA GLN A 104 -10.40 -8.63 -1.59
C GLN A 104 -11.34 -7.49 -2.02
N GLN A 105 -10.83 -6.29 -2.34
CA GLN A 105 -11.66 -5.30 -3.03
C GLN A 105 -11.60 -5.50 -4.55
N GLY A 106 -12.19 -6.61 -4.99
CA GLY A 106 -12.48 -6.88 -6.40
C GLY A 106 -13.95 -7.13 -6.67
N GLU A 107 -14.71 -7.73 -5.74
CA GLU A 107 -16.03 -8.27 -6.11
C GLU A 107 -17.17 -8.09 -5.09
N THR A 108 -16.96 -7.48 -3.92
CA THR A 108 -18.03 -7.39 -2.89
C THR A 108 -18.15 -6.06 -2.12
N ALA A 109 -17.53 -4.97 -2.59
CA ALA A 109 -17.72 -3.65 -1.97
C ALA A 109 -19.06 -2.95 -2.32
N LEU A 110 -19.97 -3.66 -3.00
CA LEU A 110 -21.28 -3.13 -3.44
C LEU A 110 -22.50 -3.88 -2.88
N SER A 111 -22.35 -4.61 -1.77
CA SER A 111 -23.48 -5.27 -1.12
C SER A 111 -23.57 -4.88 0.35
N SER A 112 -24.39 -3.84 0.60
CA SER A 112 -25.38 -3.70 1.69
C SER A 112 -24.96 -4.20 3.09
N ALA A 113 -24.90 -3.41 4.17
CA ALA A 113 -25.60 -2.19 4.57
C ALA A 113 -25.05 -1.74 5.97
N PRO A 114 -25.71 -0.84 6.73
CA PRO A 114 -25.70 0.63 6.64
C PRO A 114 -25.14 1.28 7.94
N ASP A 115 -25.09 2.62 7.98
CA ASP A 115 -24.86 3.47 9.18
C ASP A 115 -23.42 3.70 9.70
N GLN A 116 -22.45 3.77 8.78
CA GLN A 116 -21.26 4.64 8.96
C GLN A 116 -21.05 5.59 7.77
N ALA A 117 -22.16 6.02 7.16
CA ALA A 117 -22.20 7.09 6.17
C ALA A 117 -22.09 8.49 6.83
N GLY A 118 -21.18 8.62 7.79
CA GLY A 118 -20.73 9.90 8.32
C GLY A 118 -19.37 10.23 7.72
N ALA A 119 -19.36 10.96 6.60
CA ALA A 119 -18.21 11.66 6.01
C ALA A 119 -17.29 10.96 4.99
N THR A 120 -17.78 10.03 4.16
CA THR A 120 -17.14 9.83 2.84
C THR A 120 -17.49 10.96 1.83
N ASN A 121 -18.51 11.78 2.12
CA ASN A 121 -18.86 12.99 1.36
C ASN A 121 -17.80 14.11 1.39
N GLY A 122 -16.72 13.98 2.18
CA GLY A 122 -15.66 14.99 2.31
C GLY A 122 -14.29 14.58 1.76
N LEU A 123 -14.12 13.34 1.31
CA LEU A 123 -12.84 12.84 0.79
C LEU A 123 -12.73 13.12 -0.70
N GLN A 124 -12.28 14.34 -1.02
CA GLN A 124 -12.18 14.80 -2.41
C GLN A 124 -10.87 14.38 -3.07
N THR A 125 -9.85 13.99 -2.30
CA THR A 125 -8.50 13.78 -2.87
C THR A 125 -7.71 12.70 -2.14
N MET A 126 -7.02 11.88 -2.93
CA MET A 126 -6.13 10.85 -2.45
C MET A 126 -4.73 11.05 -3.03
N LEU A 127 -3.70 10.96 -2.19
CA LEU A 127 -2.31 10.80 -2.60
C LEU A 127 -2.03 9.32 -2.82
N THR A 128 -1.64 8.98 -4.03
CA THR A 128 -1.19 7.64 -4.41
C THR A 128 0.17 7.71 -5.06
N GLY A 129 0.89 6.60 -5.11
CA GLY A 129 2.14 6.57 -5.85
C GLY A 129 2.73 5.19 -6.01
N THR A 130 3.76 5.12 -6.85
CA THR A 130 4.49 3.90 -7.17
C THR A 130 5.99 4.15 -7.11
N TYR A 131 6.75 3.15 -6.74
CA TYR A 131 8.21 3.15 -6.86
C TYR A 131 8.68 2.04 -7.81
N ALA A 132 9.79 2.27 -8.52
CA ALA A 132 10.40 1.26 -9.38
C ALA A 132 11.92 1.46 -9.44
N LEU A 133 12.69 0.36 -9.41
CA LEU A 133 14.13 0.41 -9.59
C LEU A 133 14.46 0.50 -11.08
N VAL A 134 15.04 1.62 -11.53
CA VAL A 134 15.32 1.90 -12.95
C VAL A 134 16.69 2.60 -13.09
N ASP A 135 17.51 2.12 -14.03
CA ASP A 135 18.86 2.63 -14.33
C ASP A 135 19.79 2.77 -13.10
N GLY A 136 19.65 1.91 -12.09
CA GLY A 136 20.44 1.98 -10.85
C GLY A 136 19.97 3.05 -9.84
N GLY A 137 18.79 3.63 -10.02
CA GLY A 137 18.13 4.52 -9.05
C GLY A 137 16.69 4.11 -8.81
N LEU A 138 16.11 4.53 -7.69
CA LEU A 138 14.70 4.29 -7.41
C LEU A 138 13.91 5.48 -7.95
N ARG A 139 13.01 5.25 -8.91
CA ARG A 139 12.08 6.28 -9.39
C ARG A 139 10.81 6.20 -8.58
N ILE A 140 10.45 7.30 -7.93
CA ILE A 140 9.20 7.48 -7.20
C ILE A 140 8.29 8.36 -8.05
N SER A 141 7.05 7.94 -8.23
CA SER A 141 6.00 8.72 -8.89
C SER A 141 4.82 8.86 -7.95
N ALA A 142 4.38 10.09 -7.73
CA ALA A 142 3.26 10.43 -6.86
C ALA A 142 2.17 11.13 -7.67
N ARG A 143 0.92 10.92 -7.29
CA ARG A 143 -0.26 11.50 -7.93
C ARG A 143 -1.28 11.91 -6.87
N LEU A 144 -1.86 13.09 -7.05
CA LEU A 144 -3.10 13.47 -6.38
C LEU A 144 -4.25 13.11 -7.31
N VAL A 145 -5.17 12.28 -6.84
CA VAL A 145 -6.32 11.81 -7.60
C VAL A 145 -7.60 12.15 -6.88
N GLN A 146 -8.65 12.46 -7.64
CA GLN A 146 -10.01 12.59 -7.12
C GLN A 146 -10.71 11.23 -7.26
N PRO A 147 -11.09 10.57 -6.16
CA PRO A 147 -11.68 9.22 -6.25
C PRO A 147 -13.04 9.19 -6.94
N ALA A 148 -13.82 10.28 -6.87
CA ALA A 148 -15.19 10.35 -7.36
C ALA A 148 -15.31 10.21 -8.89
N ASP A 149 -14.36 10.74 -9.64
CA ASP A 149 -14.33 10.74 -11.10
C ASP A 149 -13.02 10.19 -11.67
N HIS A 150 -12.16 9.62 -10.81
CA HIS A 150 -10.85 9.07 -11.15
C HIS A 150 -9.89 10.08 -11.81
N ALA A 151 -10.14 11.38 -11.69
CA ALA A 151 -9.32 12.41 -12.29
C ALA A 151 -7.94 12.50 -11.60
N VAL A 152 -6.87 12.62 -12.39
CA VAL A 152 -5.53 12.92 -11.87
C VAL A 152 -5.37 14.45 -11.79
N LEU A 153 -5.35 14.98 -10.58
CA LEU A 153 -5.29 16.43 -10.32
C LEU A 153 -3.86 16.98 -10.46
N ALA A 154 -2.86 16.18 -10.07
CA ALA A 154 -1.45 16.51 -10.19
C ALA A 154 -0.60 15.24 -10.22
N THR A 155 0.60 15.36 -10.79
CA THR A 155 1.61 14.31 -10.84
C THR A 155 2.99 14.90 -10.55
N ALA A 156 3.82 14.13 -9.86
CA ALA A 156 5.22 14.45 -9.63
C ALA A 156 6.06 13.17 -9.67
N SER A 157 7.31 13.29 -10.09
CA SER A 157 8.25 12.18 -10.08
C SER A 157 9.63 12.66 -9.67
N CYS A 158 10.33 11.86 -8.87
CA CYS A 158 11.68 12.15 -8.44
C CYS A 158 12.48 10.85 -8.35
N ARG A 159 13.80 10.96 -8.49
CA ARG A 159 14.72 9.84 -8.38
C ARG A 159 15.41 9.88 -7.03
N LEU A 160 15.32 8.78 -6.29
CA LEU A 160 16.04 8.55 -5.05
C LEU A 160 17.29 7.72 -5.33
N ARG A 161 18.43 8.14 -4.78
CA ARG A 161 19.65 7.33 -4.78
C ARG A 161 19.42 6.07 -3.94
N VAL A 162 19.78 4.92 -4.49
CA VAL A 162 19.69 3.64 -3.78
C VAL A 162 20.93 3.46 -2.92
N THR A 163 20.74 3.47 -1.61
CA THR A 163 21.74 3.05 -0.61
C THR A 163 21.39 1.66 -0.09
N GLU A 164 22.23 1.09 0.78
CA GLU A 164 21.95 -0.21 1.37
C GLU A 164 20.73 -0.16 2.31
N GLU A 165 20.53 0.96 3.00
CA GLU A 165 19.35 1.20 3.85
C GLU A 165 18.06 1.22 3.02
N ILE A 166 18.08 1.90 1.87
CA ILE A 166 16.94 1.91 0.94
C ILE A 166 16.69 0.51 0.39
N ARG A 167 17.75 -0.24 0.05
CA ARG A 167 17.62 -1.64 -0.42
C ARG A 167 16.98 -2.51 0.66
N ALA A 168 17.43 -2.40 1.91
CA ALA A 168 16.85 -3.13 3.04
C ALA A 168 15.37 -2.78 3.22
N LEU A 169 14.99 -1.50 3.09
CA LEU A 169 13.58 -1.07 3.19
C LEU A 169 12.71 -1.54 2.03
N LEU A 170 13.28 -1.86 0.86
CA LEU A 170 12.56 -2.44 -0.28
C LEU A 170 12.32 -3.94 -0.10
N THR A 171 13.30 -4.67 0.42
CA THR A 171 13.27 -6.14 0.55
C THR A 171 12.75 -6.64 1.88
N ALA A 172 12.71 -5.78 2.91
CA ALA A 172 12.16 -6.14 4.19
C ALA A 172 10.67 -6.48 4.00
N SER A 173 10.35 -7.78 4.07
CA SER A 173 8.99 -8.17 4.40
C SER A 173 8.70 -7.49 5.72
N SER A 174 7.75 -6.54 5.74
CA SER A 174 7.17 -6.18 7.01
C SER A 174 6.74 -7.51 7.64
N PRO A 175 7.11 -7.84 8.87
CA PRO A 175 6.13 -8.58 9.64
C PRO A 175 4.90 -7.67 9.55
N ALA A 176 3.82 -8.16 8.94
CA ALA A 176 2.53 -7.58 9.24
C ALA A 176 2.53 -7.42 10.76
N PRO A 177 2.12 -6.27 11.34
CA PRO A 177 1.86 -6.26 12.77
C PRO A 177 0.97 -7.48 12.97
N ALA A 178 1.51 -8.49 13.66
CA ALA A 178 0.71 -9.61 14.08
C ALA A 178 -0.36 -8.91 14.89
N ALA A 179 -1.54 -8.71 14.28
CA ALA A 179 -2.70 -8.21 14.98
C ALA A 179 -2.68 -8.99 16.29
N PRO A 180 -2.61 -8.33 17.47
CA PRO A 180 -2.42 -9.03 18.72
C PRO A 180 -3.45 -10.13 18.71
N ALA A 181 -2.99 -11.37 18.51
CA ALA A 181 -3.87 -12.49 18.35
C ALA A 181 -4.48 -12.59 19.73
N LEU A 182 -5.71 -12.11 19.90
CA LEU A 182 -6.58 -12.58 20.97
C LEU A 182 -6.34 -14.08 21.01
N PRO A 183 -5.93 -14.66 22.15
CA PRO A 183 -5.43 -16.01 22.19
C PRO A 183 -6.49 -16.91 21.55
N ALA A 184 -6.25 -17.30 20.29
CA ALA A 184 -7.12 -18.20 19.58
C ALA A 184 -6.96 -19.50 20.34
N VAL A 185 -7.94 -19.83 21.18
CA VAL A 185 -7.94 -21.07 21.95
C VAL A 185 -7.57 -22.18 20.97
N LEU A 186 -6.45 -22.86 21.25
CA LEU A 186 -5.94 -23.89 20.37
C LEU A 186 -7.00 -24.99 20.31
N LEU A 187 -7.51 -25.25 19.12
CA LEU A 187 -8.49 -26.29 18.84
C LEU A 187 -7.92 -27.63 19.30
N ASP A 188 -8.69 -28.39 20.06
CA ASP A 188 -8.26 -29.69 20.54
C ASP A 188 -8.65 -30.76 19.51
N LEU A 189 -7.66 -31.24 18.76
CA LEU A 189 -7.82 -32.27 17.73
C LEU A 189 -8.30 -33.63 18.28
N LYS A 190 -8.34 -33.82 19.60
CA LYS A 190 -8.98 -34.98 20.23
C LYS A 190 -10.50 -34.87 20.23
N THR A 191 -11.04 -33.64 20.19
CA THR A 191 -12.48 -33.43 20.11
C THR A 191 -12.95 -33.55 18.67
N LYS A 192 -14.09 -34.22 18.49
CA LYS A 192 -14.66 -34.47 17.15
C LYS A 192 -15.02 -33.16 16.42
N ALA A 193 -15.47 -32.14 17.16
CA ALA A 193 -15.88 -30.86 16.60
C ALA A 193 -14.68 -30.11 16.01
N ASP A 194 -13.60 -30.00 16.78
CA ASP A 194 -12.39 -29.29 16.37
C ASP A 194 -11.63 -30.03 15.27
N ALA A 195 -11.50 -31.35 15.39
CA ALA A 195 -10.92 -32.18 14.35
C ALA A 195 -11.68 -32.03 13.01
N LYS A 196 -13.01 -31.91 13.03
CA LYS A 196 -13.80 -31.64 11.82
C LYS A 196 -13.49 -30.27 11.23
N ARG A 197 -13.40 -29.22 12.04
CA ARG A 197 -13.07 -27.86 11.59
C ARG A 197 -11.71 -27.84 10.89
N VAL A 198 -10.72 -28.52 11.48
CA VAL A 198 -9.37 -28.61 10.89
C VAL A 198 -9.35 -29.48 9.63
N GLN A 199 -10.06 -30.61 9.62
CA GLN A 199 -10.22 -31.43 8.41
C GLN A 199 -10.91 -30.68 7.27
N GLN A 200 -11.93 -29.86 7.56
CA GLN A 200 -12.62 -28.99 6.59
C GLN A 200 -11.65 -27.99 5.98
N ALA A 201 -10.86 -27.30 6.81
CA ALA A 201 -9.89 -26.33 6.32
C ALA A 201 -8.81 -27.00 5.46
N LEU A 202 -8.27 -28.16 5.88
CA LEU A 202 -7.31 -28.92 5.07
C LEU A 202 -7.92 -29.43 3.76
N ALA A 203 -9.22 -29.75 3.74
CA ALA A 203 -9.93 -30.17 2.53
C ALA A 203 -10.16 -28.99 1.58
N ALA A 204 -10.49 -27.82 2.11
CA ALA A 204 -10.63 -26.59 1.32
C ALA A 204 -9.33 -26.19 0.62
N GLN A 205 -8.18 -26.48 1.25
CA GLN A 205 -6.85 -26.32 0.65
C GLN A 205 -6.48 -27.45 -0.34
N GLY A 206 -7.36 -28.42 -0.59
CA GLY A 206 -7.11 -29.58 -1.44
C GLY A 206 -6.13 -30.62 -0.87
N LEU A 207 -5.67 -30.43 0.38
CA LEU A 207 -4.65 -31.25 1.03
C LEU A 207 -5.24 -32.48 1.74
N TYR A 208 -6.52 -32.45 2.07
CA TYR A 208 -7.25 -33.55 2.70
C TYR A 208 -8.33 -34.13 1.77
N LYS A 209 -8.11 -35.37 1.31
CA LYS A 209 -9.03 -36.12 0.42
C LYS A 209 -9.88 -37.15 1.19
N GLY A 210 -9.91 -37.07 2.51
CA GLY A 210 -10.63 -37.99 3.39
C GLY A 210 -12.05 -37.54 3.69
N LYS A 211 -12.81 -38.40 4.36
CA LYS A 211 -14.11 -38.03 4.90
C LYS A 211 -13.90 -37.10 6.09
N ILE A 212 -14.67 -36.02 6.17
CA ILE A 212 -14.65 -35.08 7.29
C ILE A 212 -15.48 -35.69 8.44
N ASP A 213 -14.86 -36.60 9.17
CA ASP A 213 -15.48 -37.41 10.21
C ASP A 213 -15.18 -36.93 11.64
N GLY A 214 -14.17 -36.08 11.81
CA GLY A 214 -13.66 -35.63 13.09
C GLY A 214 -12.74 -36.62 13.79
N ILE A 215 -12.20 -37.59 13.06
CA ILE A 215 -11.25 -38.57 13.59
C ILE A 215 -9.83 -38.17 13.16
N TRP A 216 -9.00 -37.81 14.14
CA TRP A 216 -7.62 -37.37 13.88
C TRP A 216 -6.66 -38.54 13.60
N GLY A 217 -6.80 -39.16 12.43
CA GLY A 217 -6.05 -40.34 12.00
C GLY A 217 -4.79 -40.06 11.16
N LYS A 218 -4.20 -41.13 10.61
CA LYS A 218 -3.01 -41.07 9.72
C LYS A 218 -3.21 -40.11 8.54
N ARG A 219 -4.41 -40.09 7.95
CA ARG A 219 -4.75 -39.22 6.81
C ARG A 219 -4.76 -37.74 7.20
N SER A 220 -5.29 -37.39 8.38
CA SER A 220 -5.32 -36.01 8.88
C SER A 220 -3.92 -35.52 9.23
N ARG A 221 -3.09 -36.37 9.86
CA ARG A 221 -1.68 -36.06 10.13
C ARG A 221 -0.86 -35.86 8.86
N ALA A 222 -1.07 -36.69 7.83
CA ALA A 222 -0.40 -36.52 6.54
C ALA A 222 -0.83 -35.23 5.81
N ALA A 223 -2.11 -34.86 5.88
CA ALA A 223 -2.60 -33.60 5.33
C ALA A 223 -2.02 -32.39 6.08
N LEU A 224 -1.92 -32.47 7.42
CA LEU A 224 -1.29 -31.43 8.24
C LEU A 224 0.19 -31.25 7.90
N ALA A 225 0.93 -32.35 7.75
CA ALA A 225 2.35 -32.29 7.37
C ALA A 225 2.55 -31.66 5.99
N ARG A 226 1.67 -31.96 5.03
CA ARG A 226 1.68 -31.32 3.70
C ARG A 226 1.36 -29.83 3.77
N PHE A 227 0.39 -29.45 4.61
CA PHE A 227 0.05 -28.04 4.84
C PHE A 227 1.24 -27.27 5.42
N ARG A 228 1.90 -27.83 6.43
CA ARG A 228 3.10 -27.22 7.02
C ARG A 228 4.23 -27.11 5.99
N ALA A 229 4.43 -28.14 5.16
CA ALA A 229 5.40 -28.09 4.07
C ALA A 229 5.08 -26.99 3.05
N SER A 230 3.79 -26.77 2.70
CA SER A 230 3.40 -25.68 1.80
C SER A 230 3.60 -24.29 2.41
N MET A 231 3.67 -24.20 3.75
CA MET A 231 3.97 -22.96 4.48
C MET A 231 5.47 -22.78 4.78
N ALA A 232 6.36 -23.56 4.13
CA ALA A 232 7.80 -23.61 4.41
C ALA A 232 8.15 -23.91 5.89
N MET A 233 7.25 -24.60 6.60
CA MET A 233 7.46 -25.08 7.97
C MET A 233 7.93 -26.54 7.94
N PRO A 234 8.57 -27.04 9.03
CA PRO A 234 8.88 -28.46 9.15
C PRO A 234 7.61 -29.31 8.94
N ALA A 235 7.70 -30.30 8.05
CA ALA A 235 6.62 -31.19 7.64
C ALA A 235 6.27 -32.23 8.73
N THR A 236 5.98 -31.74 9.94
CA THR A 236 5.61 -32.54 11.10
C THR A 236 4.10 -32.62 11.24
N SER A 237 3.60 -33.55 12.06
CA SER A 237 2.18 -33.63 12.41
C SER A 237 1.84 -32.85 13.68
N ASN A 238 2.66 -31.87 14.05
CA ASN A 238 2.47 -31.10 15.28
C ASN A 238 1.40 -30.03 15.05
N TRP A 239 0.45 -29.98 15.98
CA TRP A 239 -0.57 -28.94 16.04
C TRP A 239 -0.15 -27.89 17.06
N ASP A 240 0.07 -26.68 16.60
CA ASP A 240 0.52 -25.54 17.40
C ASP A 240 -0.24 -24.27 16.99
N PRO A 241 -0.20 -23.21 17.82
CA PRO A 241 -0.93 -21.97 17.53
C PRO A 241 -0.54 -21.34 16.18
N ALA A 242 0.72 -21.46 15.77
CA ALA A 242 1.19 -20.94 14.48
C ALA A 242 0.53 -21.67 13.30
N THR A 243 0.41 -22.99 13.39
CA THR A 243 -0.26 -23.81 12.37
C THR A 243 -1.76 -23.57 12.35
N GLN A 244 -2.38 -23.39 13.51
CA GLN A 244 -3.80 -23.02 13.60
C GLN A 244 -4.07 -21.66 12.95
N ALA A 245 -3.27 -20.63 13.28
CA ALA A 245 -3.44 -19.30 12.72
C ALA A 245 -3.24 -19.29 11.19
N ALA A 246 -2.29 -20.07 10.68
CA ALA A 246 -2.06 -20.20 9.26
C ALA A 246 -3.21 -20.92 8.52
N LEU A 247 -3.80 -21.93 9.14
CA LEU A 247 -4.84 -22.76 8.51
C LEU A 247 -6.25 -22.16 8.66
N LEU A 248 -6.50 -21.46 9.76
CA LEU A 248 -7.78 -20.88 10.16
C LEU A 248 -7.59 -19.41 10.54
N PRO A 249 -7.29 -18.53 9.57
CA PRO A 249 -7.19 -17.10 9.85
C PRO A 249 -8.53 -16.58 10.38
N ALA A 250 -8.49 -15.72 11.39
CA ALA A 250 -9.67 -15.05 11.90
C ALA A 250 -10.27 -14.19 10.77
N SER A 251 -11.52 -14.49 10.41
CA SER A 251 -12.34 -13.74 9.46
C SER A 251 -12.83 -12.43 10.04
#